data_AF-A0A7Y0TPT2-F1
#
_entry.id   AF-A0A7Y0TPT2-F1
#
_cell.length_a   1.000
_cell.length_b   1.000
_cell.length_c   1.000
_cell.angle_alpha   90.00
_cell.angle_beta   90.00
_cell.angle_gamma   90.00
#
_symmetry.space_group_name_H-M   'P 1'
#
loop_
_entity.id
_entity.type
_entity.pdbx_description
1 polymer ?
#
loop_
_entity_poly.entity_id
_entity_poly.type
_entity_poly.pdbx_seq_one_letter_code
_entity_poly.pdbx_strand_id
1 'polypeptide(L)'
;MTTVAQLLPIDLSAIGKEHLTLAVIGYSVVFLSLFLLFLVFTVVPKFFTHNLRVKIQKEGGAEKAALVNRMVPGEVSAAIAVAISLYLEELHDQETAILTIKKVGKSYSPWNSKIYNVINFNGFQR
;
A
#
# COMPACT_ATOMS: atom_id res chain seq x y z
N MET A 1 -54.28 13.82 30.61
CA MET A 1 -52.82 14.12 30.59
C MET A 1 -52.13 12.85 30.12
N THR A 2 -51.88 12.71 28.82
CA THR A 2 -51.20 11.55 28.26
C THR A 2 -49.73 11.64 28.61
N THR A 3 -49.25 10.68 29.41
CA THR A 3 -47.85 10.61 29.82
C THR A 3 -47.00 10.32 28.59
N VAL A 4 -45.96 11.14 28.36
CA VAL A 4 -45.03 11.09 27.21
C VAL A 4 -44.47 9.67 26.93
N ALA A 5 -44.43 8.81 27.95
CA ALA A 5 -44.06 7.40 27.85
C ALA A 5 -44.93 6.57 26.89
N GLN A 6 -46.18 6.95 26.60
CA GLN A 6 -47.06 6.21 25.68
C GLN A 6 -46.85 6.57 24.20
N LEU A 7 -46.05 7.60 23.90
CA LEU A 7 -45.78 8.04 22.52
C LEU A 7 -44.58 7.32 21.88
N LEU A 8 -43.80 6.59 22.66
CA LEU A 8 -42.63 5.86 22.20
C LEU A 8 -42.94 4.35 22.08
N PRO A 9 -42.81 3.74 20.90
CA PRO A 9 -43.00 2.30 20.69
C PRO A 9 -41.78 1.50 21.18
N ILE A 10 -41.33 1.74 22.41
CA ILE A 10 -40.18 1.04 23.00
C ILE A 10 -40.70 0.10 24.07
N ASP A 11 -40.82 -1.17 23.72
CA ASP A 11 -41.21 -2.22 24.64
C ASP A 11 -39.97 -2.93 25.20
N LEU A 12 -39.53 -2.49 26.38
CA LEU A 12 -38.40 -3.08 27.11
C LEU A 12 -38.70 -4.49 27.63
N SER A 13 -39.98 -4.89 27.70
CA SER A 13 -40.37 -6.23 28.13
C SER A 13 -40.07 -7.31 27.09
N ALA A 14 -39.89 -6.90 25.83
CA ALA A 14 -39.51 -7.77 24.72
C ALA A 14 -38.01 -8.16 24.74
N ILE A 15 -37.19 -7.57 25.61
CA ILE A 15 -35.76 -7.90 25.72
C ILE A 15 -35.58 -9.18 26.54
N GLY A 16 -35.43 -10.30 25.83
CA GLY A 16 -35.09 -11.58 26.42
C GLY A 16 -33.59 -11.80 26.67
N LYS A 17 -33.25 -12.94 27.26
CA LYS A 17 -31.87 -13.32 27.62
C LYS A 17 -30.98 -13.52 26.39
N GLU A 18 -31.58 -13.99 25.29
CA GLU A 18 -30.96 -14.19 23.98
C GLU A 18 -30.46 -12.87 23.38
N HIS A 19 -31.24 -11.79 23.52
CA HIS A 19 -30.88 -10.46 23.03
C HIS A 19 -29.69 -9.89 23.81
N LEU A 20 -29.68 -10.07 25.13
CA LEU A 20 -28.56 -9.66 25.98
C LEU A 20 -27.29 -10.44 25.64
N THR A 21 -27.42 -11.75 25.41
CA THR A 21 -26.29 -12.61 25.04
C THR A 21 -25.69 -12.17 23.70
N LEU A 22 -26.53 -11.88 22.70
CA LEU A 22 -26.08 -11.39 21.40
C LEU A 22 -25.36 -10.04 21.51
N ALA A 23 -25.90 -9.11 22.30
CA ALA A 23 -25.27 -7.80 22.52
C ALA A 23 -23.88 -7.95 23.17
N VAL A 24 -23.76 -8.75 24.24
CA VAL A 24 -22.50 -8.96 24.95
C VAL A 24 -21.45 -9.59 24.03
N ILE A 25 -21.84 -10.60 23.25
CA ILE A 25 -20.93 -11.24 22.28
C ILE A 25 -20.51 -10.22 21.20
N GLY A 26 -21.46 -9.47 20.64
CA GLY A 26 -21.19 -8.48 19.60
C GLY A 26 -20.19 -7.42 20.05
N TYR A 27 -20.42 -6.80 21.21
CA TYR A 27 -19.49 -5.83 21.77
C TYR A 27 -18.13 -6.46 22.09
N SER A 28 -18.12 -7.66 22.70
CA SER A 28 -16.87 -8.35 23.03
C SER A 28 -16.02 -8.62 21.80
N VAL A 29 -16.62 -9.06 20.68
CA VAL A 29 -15.89 -9.33 19.43
C VAL A 29 -15.31 -8.05 18.84
N VAL A 30 -16.07 -6.95 18.86
CA VAL A 30 -15.57 -5.65 18.36
C VAL A 30 -14.39 -5.16 19.20
N PHE A 31 -14.51 -5.19 20.53
CA PHE A 31 -13.41 -4.80 21.41
C PHE A 31 -12.19 -5.71 21.24
N LEU A 32 -12.40 -7.02 21.11
CA LEU A 32 -11.31 -7.97 20.90
C LEU A 32 -10.61 -7.74 19.55
N SER A 33 -11.37 -7.47 18.50
CA SER A 33 -10.83 -7.15 17.18
C SER A 33 -9.96 -5.88 17.21
N LEU A 34 -10.45 -4.81 17.83
CA LEU A 34 -9.69 -3.57 18.00
C LEU A 34 -8.43 -3.77 18.83
N PHE A 35 -8.52 -4.56 19.91
CA PHE A 35 -7.39 -4.89 20.75
C PHE A 35 -6.31 -5.68 20.01
N LEU A 36 -6.72 -6.69 19.22
CA LEU A 36 -5.81 -7.46 18.37
C LEU A 36 -5.13 -6.55 17.33
N LEU A 37 -5.89 -5.67 16.68
CA LEU A 37 -5.35 -4.76 15.69
C LEU A 37 -4.33 -3.79 16.32
N PHE A 38 -4.62 -3.26 17.50
CA PHE A 38 -3.67 -2.46 18.29
C PHE A 38 -2.37 -3.22 18.59
N LEU A 39 -2.49 -4.49 18.98
CA LEU A 39 -1.33 -5.35 19.26
C LEU A 39 -0.48 -5.55 18.00
N VAL A 40 -1.12 -5.86 16.87
CA VAL A 40 -0.43 -6.01 15.56
C VAL A 40 0.35 -4.74 15.21
N PHE A 41 -0.30 -3.57 15.26
CA PHE A 41 0.37 -2.31 14.94
C PHE A 41 1.48 -1.92 15.93
N THR A 42 1.45 -2.43 17.17
CA THR A 42 2.51 -2.16 18.15
C THR A 42 3.69 -3.13 18.00
N VAL A 43 3.43 -4.41 17.73
CA VAL A 43 4.47 -5.46 17.68
C VAL A 43 5.22 -5.46 16.36
N VAL A 44 4.53 -5.29 15.23
CA VAL A 44 5.15 -5.30 13.89
C VAL A 44 6.29 -4.28 13.74
N PRO A 45 6.12 -2.97 14.05
CA PRO A 45 7.20 -1.99 13.90
C PRO A 45 8.36 -2.27 14.86
N LYS A 46 8.08 -2.78 16.07
CA LYS A 46 9.12 -3.16 17.04
C LYS A 46 9.97 -4.32 16.52
N PHE A 47 9.33 -5.31 15.88
CA PHE A 47 10.05 -6.41 15.25
C PHE A 47 10.91 -5.93 14.07
N PHE A 48 10.37 -5.06 13.21
CA PHE A 48 11.09 -4.57 12.04
C PHE A 48 12.29 -3.68 12.40
N THR A 49 12.11 -2.74 13.34
CA THR A 49 13.18 -1.86 13.83
C THR A 49 14.29 -2.64 14.55
N HIS A 50 13.95 -3.70 15.28
CA HIS A 50 14.94 -4.55 15.93
C HIS A 50 15.85 -5.25 14.91
N ASN A 51 15.26 -5.88 13.88
CA ASN A 51 16.04 -6.53 12.82
C ASN A 51 16.93 -5.54 12.06
N LEU A 52 16.41 -4.34 11.76
CA LEU A 52 17.16 -3.29 11.09
C LEU A 52 18.35 -2.80 11.95
N ARG A 53 18.15 -2.62 13.26
CA ARG A 53 19.22 -2.25 14.19
C ARG A 53 20.33 -3.28 14.23
N VAL A 54 19.99 -4.57 14.35
CA VAL A 54 20.97 -5.66 14.37
C VAL A 54 21.79 -5.68 13.08
N LYS A 55 21.16 -5.41 11.93
CA LYS A 55 21.88 -5.32 10.65
C LYS A 55 22.83 -4.12 10.60
N ILE A 56 22.38 -2.92 10.98
CA ILE A 56 23.20 -1.69 10.96
C ILE A 56 24.37 -1.76 11.95
N GLN A 57 24.17 -2.40 13.11
CA GLN A 57 25.25 -2.61 14.08
C GLN A 57 26.33 -3.56 13.55
N LYS A 58 25.95 -4.61 12.79
CA LYS A 58 26.90 -5.50 12.13
C LYS A 58 27.71 -4.81 11.03
N GLU A 59 27.14 -3.79 10.39
CA GLU A 59 27.79 -2.98 9.36
C GLU A 59 28.67 -1.84 9.95
N GLY A 60 28.90 -1.80 11.27
CA GLY A 60 29.80 -0.86 11.93
C GLY A 60 29.23 0.55 12.17
N GLY A 61 27.94 0.77 11.87
CA GLY A 61 27.28 2.07 12.02
C GLY A 61 26.68 2.30 13.41
N ALA A 62 27.50 2.27 14.48
CA ALA A 62 27.00 2.42 15.86
C ALA A 62 26.23 3.74 16.09
N GLU A 63 26.68 4.85 15.49
CA GLU A 63 25.95 6.14 15.54
C GLU A 63 24.65 6.10 14.75
N LYS A 64 24.64 5.46 13.57
CA LYS A 64 23.42 5.31 12.75
C LYS A 64 22.39 4.42 13.44
N ALA A 65 22.83 3.39 14.16
CA ALA A 65 21.96 2.54 14.98
C ALA A 65 21.31 3.29 16.15
N ALA A 66 21.97 4.32 16.70
CA ALA A 66 21.39 5.18 17.73
C ALA A 66 20.29 6.11 17.16
N LEU A 67 20.45 6.56 15.92
CA LEU A 67 19.44 7.38 15.21
C LEU A 67 18.18 6.58 14.85
N VAL A 68 18.29 5.28 14.55
CA VAL A 68 17.13 4.39 14.29
C VAL A 68 16.15 4.35 15.48
N ASN A 69 16.64 4.59 16.69
CA ASN A 69 15.80 4.61 17.89
C ASN A 69 15.04 5.93 18.07
N ARG A 70 15.38 6.98 17.31
CA ARG A 70 14.58 8.19 17.24
C ARG A 70 13.40 7.91 16.31
N MET A 71 12.24 7.67 16.93
CA MET A 71 10.99 7.57 16.19
C MET A 71 10.75 8.89 15.45
N VAL A 72 10.87 8.86 14.12
CA VAL A 72 10.50 10.00 13.28
C VAL A 72 8.97 10.07 13.29
N PRO A 73 8.37 11.21 13.65
CA PRO A 73 6.92 11.35 13.63
C PRO A 73 6.34 11.14 12.23
N GLY A 74 5.13 10.57 12.16
CA GLY A 74 4.50 10.20 10.89
C GLY A 74 4.25 11.41 10.00
N GLU A 75 3.92 12.55 10.59
CA GLU A 75 3.71 13.82 9.90
C GLU A 75 4.98 14.31 9.19
N VAL A 76 6.15 14.12 9.79
CA VAL A 76 7.43 14.52 9.19
C VAL A 76 7.76 13.61 8.02
N SER A 77 7.55 12.29 8.17
CA SER A 77 7.73 11.33 7.09
C SER A 77 6.78 11.60 5.91
N ALA A 78 5.52 11.93 6.19
CA ALA A 78 4.54 12.29 5.17
C ALA A 78 4.92 13.60 4.45
N ALA A 79 5.36 14.62 5.19
CA ALA A 79 5.83 15.87 4.60
C ALA A 79 7.05 15.66 3.69
N ILE A 80 8.01 14.81 4.10
CA ILE A 80 9.15 14.41 3.27
C ILE A 80 8.67 13.69 2.00
N ALA A 81 7.77 12.71 2.15
CA ALA A 81 7.24 11.96 1.01
C ALA A 81 6.51 12.86 0.00
N VAL A 82 5.73 13.83 0.47
CA VAL A 82 5.04 14.82 -0.36
C VAL A 82 6.05 15.75 -1.05
N ALA A 83 7.06 16.23 -0.33
CA ALA A 83 8.10 17.07 -0.94
C ALA A 83 8.85 16.33 -2.06
N ILE A 84 9.18 15.05 -1.84
CA ILE A 84 9.81 14.21 -2.86
C ILE A 84 8.84 13.97 -4.03
N SER A 85 7.55 13.67 -3.78
CA SER A 85 6.60 13.40 -4.87
C SER A 85 6.41 14.62 -5.77
N LEU A 86 6.29 15.82 -5.19
CA LEU A 86 6.16 17.07 -5.93
C LEU A 86 7.42 17.36 -6.76
N TYR A 87 8.60 17.15 -6.18
CA TYR A 87 9.86 17.32 -6.90
C TYR A 87 9.99 16.37 -8.10
N LEU A 88 9.60 15.10 -7.92
CA LEU A 88 9.65 14.11 -9.00
C LEU A 88 8.58 14.37 -10.07
N GLU A 89 7.42 14.90 -9.69
CA GLU A 89 6.38 15.31 -10.64
C GLU A 89 6.85 16.45 -11.54
N GLU A 90 7.60 17.42 -11.00
CA GLU A 90 8.17 18.53 -11.78
C GLU A 90 9.32 18.10 -12.70
N LEU A 91 10.05 17.04 -12.34
CA LEU A 91 11.11 16.48 -13.18
C LEU A 91 10.59 15.62 -14.34
N HIS A 92 9.33 15.20 -14.33
CA HIS A 92 8.74 14.49 -15.46
C HIS A 92 8.40 15.48 -16.58
N ASP A 93 8.96 15.27 -17.76
CA ASP A 93 8.55 16.01 -18.96
C ASP A 93 7.05 15.78 -19.20
N GLN A 94 6.32 16.86 -19.47
CA GLN A 94 4.91 16.80 -19.86
C GLN A 94 4.82 16.18 -21.26
N GLU A 95 4.75 14.85 -21.33
CA GLU A 95 4.58 14.15 -22.60
C GLU A 95 3.25 14.55 -23.25
N THR A 96 3.31 15.18 -24.43
CA THR A 96 2.11 15.42 -25.22
C THR A 96 1.65 14.06 -25.76
N ALA A 97 0.51 13.56 -25.29
CA ALA A 97 -0.08 12.28 -25.73
C ALA A 97 -0.53 12.25 -27.21
N ILE A 98 -0.15 13.25 -28.02
CA ILE A 98 -0.36 13.29 -29.46
C ILE A 98 0.89 12.73 -30.13
N LEU A 99 0.96 11.41 -30.24
CA LEU A 99 1.94 10.70 -31.05
C LEU A 99 1.70 11.02 -32.54
N THR A 100 2.27 12.12 -33.04
CA THR A 100 2.19 12.45 -34.47
C THR A 100 3.19 11.59 -35.24
N ILE A 101 2.80 10.35 -35.55
CA ILE A 101 3.59 9.44 -36.38
C ILE A 101 3.51 9.94 -37.82
N LYS A 102 4.47 10.77 -38.24
CA LYS A 102 4.66 11.07 -39.66
C LYS A 102 5.13 9.79 -40.34
N LYS A 103 4.21 9.11 -41.03
CA LYS A 103 4.51 7.95 -41.86
C LYS A 103 5.41 8.38 -43.03
N VAL A 104 6.73 8.44 -42.80
CA VAL A 104 7.72 8.48 -43.89
C VAL A 104 7.50 7.21 -44.71
N GLY A 105 7.25 7.37 -46.01
CA GLY A 105 6.57 6.40 -46.90
C GLY A 105 7.32 5.10 -47.16
N LYS A 106 7.64 4.34 -46.12
CA LYS A 106 8.30 3.05 -46.18
C LYS A 106 7.31 2.05 -45.60
N SER A 107 6.73 1.21 -46.46
CA SER A 107 5.72 0.20 -46.09
C SER A 107 6.31 -1.02 -45.35
N TYR A 108 7.54 -0.92 -44.84
CA TYR A 108 8.22 -1.98 -44.11
C TYR A 108 8.50 -1.53 -42.68
N SER A 109 8.32 -2.45 -41.73
CA SER A 109 8.74 -2.24 -40.34
C SER A 109 10.26 -2.41 -40.24
N PRO A 110 10.97 -1.51 -39.53
CA PRO A 110 12.41 -1.64 -39.31
C PRO A 110 12.79 -2.88 -38.46
N TRP A 111 11.82 -3.51 -37.80
CA TRP A 111 12.05 -4.70 -36.96
C TRP A 111 11.87 -6.04 -37.69
N ASN A 112 11.26 -6.04 -38.88
CA ASN A 112 11.03 -7.26 -39.65
C ASN A 112 11.02 -7.01 -41.16
N SER A 113 12.17 -6.59 -41.72
CA SER A 113 12.33 -6.54 -43.17
C SER A 113 12.90 -7.88 -43.65
N LYS A 114 12.07 -8.66 -44.36
CA LYS A 114 12.35 -10.01 -44.92
C LYS A 114 13.63 -10.08 -45.77
N ILE A 115 14.20 -8.94 -46.14
CA ILE A 115 15.49 -8.79 -46.85
C ILE A 115 16.70 -9.33 -46.07
N TYR A 116 16.68 -9.37 -44.73
CA TYR A 116 17.81 -9.93 -43.96
C TYR A 116 17.74 -11.45 -43.79
N ASN A 117 16.60 -12.09 -44.08
CA ASN A 117 16.40 -13.52 -43.83
C ASN A 117 16.70 -14.41 -45.05
N VAL A 118 17.31 -13.87 -46.10
CA VAL A 118 17.54 -14.59 -47.38
C VAL A 118 19.00 -14.98 -47.59
N ILE A 119 19.87 -14.80 -46.60
CA ILE A 119 21.29 -15.12 -46.74
C ILE A 119 21.66 -16.31 -45.83
N ASN A 120 21.95 -17.41 -46.52
CA ASN A 120 22.83 -18.52 -46.14
C ASN A 120 22.23 -19.74 -45.42
N PHE A 121 21.69 -20.67 -46.20
CA PHE A 121 21.87 -22.09 -45.90
C PHE A 121 22.37 -22.84 -47.14
N ASN A 122 23.65 -22.66 -47.49
CA ASN A 122 24.37 -23.58 -48.36
C ASN A 122 24.91 -24.74 -47.50
N GLY A 123 24.03 -25.69 -47.18
CA GLY A 123 24.39 -26.96 -46.55
C GLY A 123 24.72 -28.00 -47.60
N PHE A 124 25.99 -28.07 -47.99
CA PHE A 124 26.54 -29.18 -48.77
C PHE A 124 26.64 -30.41 -47.85
N GLN A 125 25.88 -31.48 -48.09
CA GLN A 125 26.23 -32.85 -47.63
C GLN A 125 25.59 -33.92 -48.54
N ARG A 126 26.47 -34.62 -49.26
CA ARG A 126 26.33 -35.84 -50.09
C ARG A 126 25.98 -35.65 -51.56
#